data_AF-A0AAN7C1U5-F1
#
_entry.id   AF-A0AAN7C1U5-F1
#
_cell.length_a   1.000
_cell.length_b   1.000
_cell.length_c   1.000
_cell.angle_alpha   90.00
_cell.angle_beta   90.00
_cell.angle_gamma   90.00
#
_symmetry.space_group_name_H-M   'P 1'
#
loop_
_entity.id
_entity.type
_entity.pdbx_description
1 polymer ?
#
loop_
_entity_poly.entity_id
_entity_poly.type
_entity_poly.pdbx_seq_one_letter_code
_entity_poly.pdbx_strand_id
1 'polypeptide(L)'
;MQCGVCASGWIEKSTLSLRSCGGGITAWKGTNTTFENKYGIYIANSQLIAANASIAAGIVGKCALGRPWNAQHRSIFMNSYFDASINPQGYIQWGTTDQRISNYTFMATYNDYGPGYNVSAERDSNISLVLDAKGVAPYRRPADVFITPEGKQPNVGWIDSSVL
;
A
#
# COMPACT_ATOMS: atom_id res chain seq x y z
N MET A 1 21.41 -7.57 -14.24
CA MET A 1 21.35 -6.15 -13.80
C MET A 1 20.94 -6.17 -12.34
N GLN A 2 21.84 -5.77 -11.43
CA GLN A 2 21.58 -5.78 -10.00
C GLN A 2 20.62 -4.64 -9.65
N CYS A 3 19.60 -4.95 -8.89
CA CYS A 3 18.57 -3.99 -8.53
C CYS A 3 19.12 -2.89 -7.60
N GLY A 4 18.99 -1.62 -7.98
CA GLY A 4 19.51 -0.50 -7.19
C GLY A 4 18.83 -0.32 -5.83
N VAL A 5 17.52 -0.56 -5.74
CA VAL A 5 16.73 -0.60 -4.47
C VAL A 5 15.65 -1.68 -4.60
N CYS A 6 15.95 -2.91 -4.19
CA CYS A 6 14.97 -4.00 -4.16
C CYS A 6 14.60 -4.30 -2.73
N ALA A 7 13.41 -3.87 -2.35
CA ALA A 7 12.87 -4.14 -1.03
C ALA A 7 11.40 -4.52 -1.16
N SER A 8 10.98 -5.44 -0.29
CA SER A 8 9.59 -5.64 0.05
C SER A 8 9.43 -5.37 1.55
N GLY A 9 8.27 -4.87 1.96
CA GLY A 9 7.89 -4.76 3.35
C GLY A 9 6.54 -5.42 3.59
N TRP A 10 6.36 -6.00 4.78
CA TRP A 10 5.10 -6.57 5.23
C TRP A 10 4.77 -5.99 6.61
N ILE A 11 3.57 -5.42 6.75
CA ILE A 11 3.04 -4.95 8.03
C ILE A 11 1.70 -5.64 8.24
N GLU A 12 1.54 -6.30 9.38
CA GLU A 12 0.33 -7.04 9.69
C GLU A 12 -0.07 -6.91 11.16
N LYS A 13 -1.38 -7.00 11.44
CA LYS A 13 -1.95 -6.97 12.80
C LYS A 13 -1.44 -5.77 13.61
N SER A 14 -1.32 -4.63 12.93
CA SER A 14 -0.64 -3.44 13.45
C SER A 14 -1.56 -2.22 13.44
N THR A 15 -1.22 -1.24 14.27
CA THR A 15 -1.87 0.09 14.28
C THR A 15 -0.94 1.10 13.63
N LEU A 16 -1.41 1.75 12.57
CA LEU A 16 -0.73 2.86 11.91
C LEU A 16 -1.35 4.17 12.39
N SER A 17 -0.69 4.83 13.35
CA SER A 17 -1.17 6.06 13.99
C SER A 17 -0.86 7.32 13.18
N LEU A 18 -1.89 7.97 12.67
CA LEU A 18 -1.82 9.11 11.75
C LEU A 18 -1.70 10.43 12.53
N ARG A 19 -0.56 11.10 12.44
CA ARG A 19 -0.31 12.39 13.12
C ARG A 19 -0.58 13.62 12.24
N SER A 20 -0.45 13.46 10.93
CA SER A 20 -0.76 14.49 9.92
C SER A 20 -0.95 13.84 8.55
N CYS A 21 -1.52 14.58 7.60
CA CYS A 21 -1.89 14.08 6.28
C CYS A 21 -1.25 14.86 5.12
N GLY A 22 -0.07 15.46 5.33
CA GLY A 22 0.64 16.23 4.30
C GLY A 22 1.35 15.38 3.23
N GLY A 23 1.28 14.06 3.33
CA GLY A 23 1.91 13.10 2.41
C GLY A 23 1.03 11.86 2.24
N GLY A 24 1.67 10.72 1.94
CA GLY A 24 1.01 9.43 1.92
C GLY A 24 1.52 8.55 3.06
N ILE A 25 0.67 7.67 3.58
CA ILE A 25 1.06 6.63 4.55
C ILE A 25 2.18 5.75 3.96
N THR A 26 2.11 5.49 2.66
CA THR A 26 3.17 4.83 1.88
C THR A 26 3.75 5.77 0.82
N ALA A 27 5.06 5.68 0.59
CA ALA A 27 5.75 6.36 -0.51
C ALA A 27 6.90 5.47 -1.03
N TRP A 28 6.53 4.33 -1.62
CA TRP A 28 7.50 3.30 -1.98
C TRP A 28 8.26 3.71 -3.24
N LYS A 29 9.60 3.62 -3.21
CA LYS A 29 10.40 3.70 -4.43
C LYS A 29 10.46 2.31 -5.04
N GLY A 30 9.68 2.10 -6.09
CA GLY A 30 9.70 0.84 -6.80
C GLY A 30 10.93 0.69 -7.69
N THR A 31 11.11 -0.51 -8.23
CA THR A 31 12.21 -0.83 -9.15
C THR A 31 11.69 -1.66 -10.31
N ASN A 32 12.26 -1.47 -11.50
CA ASN A 32 12.00 -2.33 -12.66
C ASN A 32 12.70 -3.68 -12.50
N THR A 33 12.02 -4.74 -12.90
CA THR A 33 12.50 -6.12 -12.86
C THR A 33 12.30 -6.79 -14.22
N THR A 34 13.07 -7.84 -14.49
CA THR A 34 12.89 -8.69 -15.69
C THR A 34 11.94 -9.86 -15.45
N PHE A 35 11.37 -9.94 -14.26
CA PHE A 35 10.40 -10.93 -13.78
C PHE A 35 9.21 -10.19 -13.15
N GLU A 36 8.16 -10.92 -12.75
CA GLU A 36 6.99 -10.31 -12.10
C GLU A 36 7.40 -9.53 -10.84
N ASN A 37 7.12 -8.24 -10.83
CA ASN A 37 7.57 -7.36 -9.76
C ASN A 37 6.71 -7.50 -8.50
N LYS A 38 7.30 -7.98 -7.42
CA LYS A 38 6.70 -8.04 -6.07
C LYS A 38 7.34 -7.07 -5.07
N TYR A 39 8.31 -6.26 -5.49
CA TYR A 39 8.93 -5.28 -4.60
C TYR A 39 7.95 -4.14 -4.32
N GLY A 40 7.53 -4.04 -3.05
CA GLY A 40 6.47 -3.15 -2.61
C GLY A 40 6.23 -3.25 -1.11
N ILE A 41 5.30 -2.44 -0.60
CA ILE A 41 4.85 -2.52 0.79
C ILE A 41 3.42 -3.07 0.86
N TYR A 42 3.23 -4.11 1.66
CA TYR A 42 1.96 -4.81 1.83
C TYR A 42 1.51 -4.64 3.27
N ILE A 43 0.32 -4.08 3.46
CA ILE A 43 -0.25 -3.76 4.78
C ILE A 43 -1.54 -4.56 4.91
N ALA A 44 -1.54 -5.58 5.76
CA ALA A 44 -2.61 -6.55 5.89
C ALA A 44 -3.21 -6.57 7.29
N ASN A 45 -4.51 -6.84 7.43
CA ASN A 45 -5.16 -7.09 8.72
C ASN A 45 -4.83 -6.04 9.81
N SER A 46 -4.72 -4.77 9.41
CA SER A 46 -4.22 -3.68 10.24
C SER A 46 -5.27 -2.59 10.41
N GLN A 47 -4.97 -1.55 11.19
CA GLN A 47 -5.85 -0.40 11.33
C GLN A 47 -5.09 0.91 11.14
N LEU A 48 -5.71 1.84 10.43
CA LEU A 48 -5.22 3.19 10.17
C LEU A 48 -6.13 4.14 10.94
N ILE A 49 -5.58 4.79 11.96
CA ILE A 49 -6.36 5.62 12.89
C ILE A 49 -5.65 6.94 13.20
N ALA A 50 -6.41 8.01 13.44
CA ALA A 50 -5.88 9.25 14.01
C ALA A 50 -5.11 8.96 15.30
N ALA A 51 -3.92 9.55 15.45
CA ALA A 51 -3.05 9.27 16.59
C ALA A 51 -3.65 9.72 17.94
N ASN A 52 -4.62 10.64 17.94
CA ASN A 52 -5.39 11.04 19.13
C ASN A 52 -6.66 11.80 18.72
N ALA A 53 -7.59 11.96 19.67
CA ALA A 53 -8.87 12.65 19.46
C ALA A 53 -8.71 14.14 19.10
N SER A 54 -7.68 14.82 19.64
CA SER A 54 -7.46 16.25 19.42
C SER A 54 -7.13 16.59 17.96
N ILE A 55 -6.56 15.65 17.20
CA ILE A 55 -6.27 15.85 15.77
C ILE A 55 -7.33 15.23 14.85
N ALA A 56 -8.11 14.26 15.32
CA ALA A 56 -8.98 13.42 14.50
C ALA A 56 -9.94 14.25 13.63
N ALA A 57 -10.66 15.21 14.23
CA ALA A 57 -11.57 16.09 13.52
C ALA A 57 -10.86 16.96 12.46
N GLY A 58 -9.60 17.33 12.72
CA GLY A 58 -8.80 18.16 11.82
C GLY A 58 -8.27 17.42 10.60
N ILE A 59 -8.29 16.09 10.58
CA ILE A 59 -7.71 15.26 9.52
C ILE A 59 -8.69 14.36 8.77
N VAL A 60 -10.00 14.47 9.06
CA VAL A 60 -11.06 13.73 8.36
C VAL A 60 -10.93 13.89 6.85
N GLY A 61 -10.86 12.76 6.13
CA GLY A 61 -10.80 12.70 4.66
C GLY A 61 -9.47 13.19 4.04
N LYS A 62 -8.41 13.39 4.82
CA LYS A 62 -7.17 14.03 4.35
C LYS A 62 -6.02 13.06 4.09
N CYS A 63 -5.96 11.95 4.81
CA CYS A 63 -4.79 11.06 4.80
C CYS A 63 -4.82 10.10 3.61
N ALA A 64 -3.94 10.30 2.64
CA ALA A 64 -3.79 9.38 1.52
C ALA A 64 -3.08 8.07 1.95
N LEU A 65 -3.54 6.94 1.42
CA LEU A 65 -2.91 5.62 1.58
C LEU A 65 -1.47 5.61 1.04
N GLY A 66 -1.22 6.39 -0.01
CA GLY A 66 0.13 6.57 -0.52
C GLY A 66 0.24 7.55 -1.66
N ARG A 67 1.50 7.80 -2.04
CA ARG A 67 1.86 8.57 -3.23
C ARG A 67 3.12 7.99 -3.90
N PRO A 68 3.24 8.01 -5.23
CA PRO A 68 4.31 7.33 -5.93
C PRO A 68 5.63 8.07 -5.79
N TRP A 69 6.60 7.52 -5.05
CA TRP A 69 7.95 8.12 -5.06
C TRP A 69 8.58 8.01 -6.46
N ASN A 70 8.23 6.96 -7.23
CA ASN A 70 8.45 6.88 -8.67
C ASN A 70 7.32 6.11 -9.37
N ALA A 71 7.38 6.02 -10.69
CA ALA A 71 6.38 5.36 -11.53
C ALA A 71 6.25 3.84 -11.31
N GLN A 72 7.16 3.24 -10.53
CA GLN A 72 7.17 1.82 -10.16
C GLN A 72 6.59 1.59 -8.76
N HIS A 73 6.06 2.61 -8.08
CA HIS A 73 5.49 2.46 -6.73
C HIS A 73 4.54 1.26 -6.67
N ARG A 74 4.73 0.43 -5.65
CA ARG A 74 3.85 -0.68 -5.32
C ARG A 74 3.46 -0.64 -3.86
N SER A 75 2.17 -0.50 -3.58
CA SER A 75 1.64 -0.80 -2.25
C SER A 75 0.25 -1.38 -2.31
N ILE A 76 -0.06 -2.22 -1.34
CA ILE A 76 -1.39 -2.81 -1.19
C ILE A 76 -1.81 -2.67 0.27
N PHE A 77 -2.99 -2.11 0.50
CA PHE A 77 -3.72 -2.28 1.75
C PHE A 77 -4.74 -3.40 1.57
N MET A 78 -4.85 -4.29 2.56
CA MET A 78 -5.81 -5.39 2.48
C MET A 78 -6.38 -5.78 3.84
N ASN A 79 -7.69 -6.06 3.87
CA ASN A 79 -8.42 -6.49 5.06
C ASN A 79 -8.20 -5.55 6.26
N SER A 80 -8.00 -4.26 6.03
CA SER A 80 -7.62 -3.30 7.04
C SER A 80 -8.74 -2.30 7.34
N TYR A 81 -8.79 -1.83 8.59
CA TYR A 81 -9.73 -0.80 9.01
C TYR A 81 -9.18 0.59 8.73
N PHE A 82 -9.96 1.43 8.06
CA PHE A 82 -9.67 2.84 7.80
C PHE A 82 -10.63 3.70 8.61
N ASP A 83 -10.09 4.47 9.57
CA ASP A 83 -10.90 5.49 10.24
C ASP A 83 -11.21 6.67 9.29
N ALA A 84 -12.03 7.60 9.77
CA ALA A 84 -12.51 8.72 8.97
C ALA A 84 -11.40 9.67 8.48
N SER A 85 -10.15 9.52 8.94
CA SER A 85 -9.02 10.32 8.51
C SER A 85 -8.61 10.03 7.07
N ILE A 86 -8.88 8.82 6.57
CA ILE A 86 -8.42 8.38 5.25
C ILE A 86 -9.15 9.13 4.14
N ASN A 87 -8.39 9.57 3.13
CA ASN A 87 -8.93 10.17 1.92
C ASN A 87 -9.77 9.11 1.18
N PRO A 88 -11.07 9.36 0.89
CA PRO A 88 -11.93 8.40 0.20
C PRO A 88 -11.45 7.95 -1.17
N GLN A 89 -10.58 8.74 -1.84
CA GLN A 89 -9.96 8.35 -3.11
C GLN A 89 -8.83 7.32 -2.94
N GLY A 90 -8.39 7.06 -1.70
CA GLY A 90 -7.29 6.15 -1.37
C GLY A 90 -5.92 6.79 -1.61
N TYR A 91 -5.44 6.68 -2.84
CA TYR A 91 -4.11 7.13 -3.26
C TYR A 91 -4.13 8.48 -3.98
N ILE A 92 -2.98 9.16 -4.00
CA ILE A 92 -2.81 10.45 -4.68
C ILE A 92 -1.55 10.44 -5.56
N GLN A 93 -1.56 11.29 -6.60
CA GLN A 93 -0.37 11.55 -7.42
C GLN A 93 0.76 12.18 -6.59
N TRP A 94 2.00 12.11 -7.08
CA TRP A 94 3.14 12.68 -6.36
C TRP A 94 3.08 14.21 -6.26
N GLY A 95 2.74 14.88 -7.37
CA GLY A 95 2.53 16.32 -7.45
C GLY A 95 1.74 16.71 -8.71
N THR A 96 1.36 17.97 -8.82
CA THR A 96 0.54 18.48 -9.93
C THR A 96 1.27 18.50 -11.28
N THR A 97 2.57 18.80 -11.26
CA THR A 97 3.43 18.87 -12.46
C THR A 97 4.25 17.61 -12.69
N ASP A 98 4.48 16.82 -11.64
CA ASP A 98 5.23 15.56 -11.67
C ASP A 98 4.38 14.49 -10.96
N GLN A 99 3.47 13.86 -11.71
CA GLN A 99 2.47 12.95 -11.14
C GLN A 99 3.07 11.60 -10.72
N ARG A 100 4.12 11.15 -11.42
CA ARG A 100 4.80 9.84 -11.25
C ARG A 100 3.87 8.63 -11.30
N ILE A 101 2.80 8.71 -12.08
CA ILE A 101 1.90 7.58 -12.34
C ILE A 101 2.15 7.06 -13.76
N SER A 102 2.21 5.74 -13.90
CA SER A 102 2.26 5.06 -15.19
C SER A 102 1.56 3.71 -15.12
N ASN A 103 1.53 2.97 -16.23
CA ASN A 103 1.03 1.60 -16.27
C ASN A 103 1.83 0.61 -15.38
N TYR A 104 2.99 1.02 -14.83
CA TYR A 104 3.79 0.23 -13.88
C TYR A 104 3.47 0.54 -12.42
N THR A 105 2.69 1.59 -12.15
CA THR A 105 2.29 1.98 -10.79
C THR A 105 1.21 1.03 -10.29
N PHE A 106 1.37 0.51 -9.08
CA PHE A 106 0.43 -0.44 -8.48
C PHE A 106 0.04 0.00 -7.08
N MET A 107 -1.09 0.68 -6.98
CA MET A 107 -1.61 1.26 -5.73
C MET A 107 -2.98 0.68 -5.48
N ALA A 108 -3.08 -0.25 -4.54
CA ALA A 108 -4.24 -1.12 -4.50
C ALA A 108 -4.82 -1.31 -3.10
N THR A 109 -6.12 -1.56 -3.06
CA THR A 109 -6.89 -1.91 -1.86
C THR A 109 -7.61 -3.23 -2.08
N TYR A 110 -7.86 -3.96 -1.00
CA TYR A 110 -8.63 -5.20 -1.06
C TYR A 110 -9.38 -5.44 0.24
N ASN A 111 -10.71 -5.43 0.16
CA ASN A 111 -11.57 -5.80 1.29
C ASN A 111 -11.25 -5.01 2.58
N ASP A 112 -10.80 -3.76 2.41
CA ASP A 112 -10.67 -2.81 3.49
C ASP A 112 -12.06 -2.32 3.93
N TYR A 113 -12.16 -1.68 5.08
CA TYR A 113 -13.45 -1.33 5.67
C TYR A 113 -13.32 -0.16 6.64
N GLY A 114 -14.46 0.36 7.10
CA GLY A 114 -14.53 1.49 8.02
C GLY A 114 -14.92 2.80 7.32
N PRO A 115 -15.11 3.89 8.10
CA PRO A 115 -15.66 5.13 7.60
C PRO A 115 -14.76 5.87 6.60
N GLY A 116 -13.45 5.57 6.56
CA GLY A 116 -12.53 6.13 5.57
C GLY A 116 -12.47 5.36 4.25
N TYR A 117 -13.04 4.16 4.18
CA TYR A 117 -13.01 3.34 2.98
C TYR A 117 -14.23 3.58 2.09
N ASN A 118 -14.00 3.94 0.83
CA ASN A 118 -15.05 4.18 -0.15
C ASN A 118 -14.67 3.60 -1.52
N VAL A 119 -15.18 2.39 -1.80
CA VAL A 119 -14.90 1.64 -3.03
C VAL A 119 -15.21 2.46 -4.30
N SER A 120 -16.32 3.19 -4.32
CA SER A 120 -16.71 3.98 -5.49
C SER A 120 -15.73 5.13 -5.72
N ALA A 121 -15.39 5.88 -4.68
CA ALA A 121 -14.44 6.99 -4.79
C ALA A 121 -13.03 6.53 -5.16
N GLU A 122 -12.57 5.37 -4.66
CA GLU A 122 -11.30 4.79 -5.08
C GLU A 122 -11.30 4.41 -6.57
N ARG A 123 -12.37 3.77 -7.06
CA ARG A 123 -12.50 3.43 -8.49
C ARG A 123 -12.57 4.67 -9.38
N ASP A 124 -13.25 5.72 -8.93
CA ASP A 124 -13.42 6.97 -9.67
C ASP A 124 -12.15 7.85 -9.67
N SER A 125 -11.16 7.54 -8.81
CA SER A 125 -9.93 8.33 -8.68
C SER A 125 -8.99 8.26 -9.90
N ASN A 126 -9.12 7.24 -10.75
CA ASN A 126 -8.16 6.87 -11.81
C ASN A 126 -6.71 6.60 -11.32
N ILE A 127 -6.51 6.44 -10.01
CA ILE A 127 -5.20 6.17 -9.38
C ILE A 127 -5.26 4.87 -8.58
N SER A 128 -6.28 4.71 -7.75
CA SER A 128 -6.45 3.57 -6.85
C SER A 128 -7.05 2.36 -7.58
N LEU A 129 -6.48 1.19 -7.32
CA LEU A 129 -6.96 -0.09 -7.83
C LEU A 129 -7.71 -0.83 -6.72
N VAL A 130 -9.02 -1.00 -6.88
CA VAL A 130 -9.79 -1.88 -5.99
C VAL A 130 -9.72 -3.31 -6.51
N LEU A 131 -8.96 -4.16 -5.84
CA LEU A 131 -8.79 -5.56 -6.24
C LEU A 131 -9.99 -6.41 -5.84
N ASP A 132 -10.24 -7.46 -6.62
CA ASP A 132 -11.07 -8.58 -6.21
C ASP A 132 -10.21 -9.72 -5.62
N ALA A 133 -10.87 -10.82 -5.23
CA ALA A 133 -10.19 -11.96 -4.62
C ALA A 133 -9.14 -12.59 -5.55
N LYS A 134 -9.35 -12.53 -6.88
CA LYS A 134 -8.41 -13.05 -7.87
C LYS A 134 -7.23 -12.12 -8.04
N GLY A 135 -7.47 -10.81 -8.05
CA GLY A 135 -6.45 -9.77 -8.20
C GLY A 135 -5.50 -9.70 -7.01
N VAL A 136 -6.00 -9.91 -5.79
CA VAL A 136 -5.15 -9.92 -4.58
C VAL A 136 -4.44 -11.26 -4.35
N ALA A 137 -4.92 -12.37 -4.92
CA ALA A 137 -4.41 -13.72 -4.67
C ALA A 137 -2.86 -13.84 -4.75
N PRO A 138 -2.17 -13.17 -5.69
CA PRO A 138 -0.71 -13.22 -5.78
C PRO A 138 0.05 -12.42 -4.71
N TYR A 139 -0.62 -11.86 -3.70
CA TYR A 139 -0.04 -10.92 -2.73
C TYR A 139 -0.50 -11.15 -1.28
N ARG A 140 -1.25 -12.22 -1.00
CA ARG A 140 -2.01 -12.36 0.26
C ARG A 140 -1.17 -12.68 1.50
N ARG A 141 0.06 -13.15 1.33
CA ARG A 141 0.93 -13.59 2.43
C ARG A 141 2.37 -13.14 2.19
N PRO A 142 3.21 -13.07 3.24
CA PRO A 142 4.66 -12.86 3.10
C PRO A 142 5.31 -13.77 2.04
N ALA A 143 4.93 -15.05 2.01
CA ALA A 143 5.44 -16.03 1.06
C ALA A 143 5.11 -15.72 -0.42
N ASP A 144 4.08 -14.91 -0.69
CA ASP A 144 3.63 -14.57 -2.04
C ASP A 144 4.38 -13.33 -2.60
N VAL A 145 5.10 -12.58 -1.74
CA VAL A 145 5.66 -11.26 -2.11
C VAL A 145 7.14 -11.07 -1.77
N PHE A 146 7.67 -11.84 -0.82
CA PHE A 146 9.11 -11.89 -0.59
C PHE A 146 9.76 -12.81 -1.61
N ILE A 147 10.54 -12.21 -2.49
CA ILE A 147 11.24 -12.87 -3.60
C ILE A 147 12.76 -12.74 -3.45
N THR A 148 13.52 -13.66 -4.07
CA THR A 148 14.98 -13.51 -4.21
C THR A 148 15.32 -12.43 -5.23
N PRO A 149 16.58 -11.96 -5.31
CA PRO A 149 17.00 -11.02 -6.36
C PRO A 149 16.79 -11.53 -7.80
N GLU A 150 16.67 -12.84 -7.98
CA GLU A 150 16.37 -13.51 -9.26
C GLU A 150 14.86 -13.69 -9.51
N GLY A 151 14.01 -13.20 -8.61
CA GLY A 151 12.55 -13.27 -8.73
C GLY A 151 11.93 -14.59 -8.30
N LYS A 152 12.65 -15.41 -7.51
CA LYS A 152 12.12 -16.69 -7.01
C LYS A 152 11.34 -16.51 -5.71
N GLN A 153 10.23 -17.22 -5.55
CA GLN A 153 9.40 -17.25 -4.34
C GLN A 153 9.17 -18.69 -3.85
N PRO A 154 8.98 -18.92 -2.53
CA PRO A 154 9.01 -17.91 -1.46
C PRO A 154 10.45 -17.65 -0.94
N ASN A 155 10.78 -16.39 -0.64
CA ASN A 155 12.03 -16.01 0.03
C ASN A 155 11.75 -15.59 1.49
N VAL A 156 11.28 -16.56 2.29
CA VAL A 156 10.81 -16.32 3.68
C VAL A 156 11.50 -17.19 4.73
N GLY A 157 12.56 -17.91 4.38
CA GLY A 157 13.29 -18.76 5.34
C GLY A 157 13.95 -17.99 6.50
N TRP A 158 14.02 -16.67 6.41
CA TRP A 158 14.49 -15.77 7.46
C TRP A 158 13.36 -15.27 8.39
N ILE A 159 12.10 -15.52 8.05
CA ILE A 159 10.95 -15.20 8.90
C ILE A 159 10.75 -16.35 9.87
N ASP A 160 10.56 -16.03 11.16
CA ASP A 160 10.21 -17.03 12.15
C ASP A 160 8.87 -17.69 11.78
N SER A 161 8.91 -19.00 11.50
CA SER A 161 7.74 -19.75 11.08
C SER A 161 6.66 -19.89 12.15
N SER A 162 6.98 -19.62 13.43
CA SER A 162 5.99 -19.64 14.51
C SER A 162 5.01 -18.47 14.46
N VAL A 163 5.30 -17.43 13.67
CA VAL A 163 4.46 -16.22 13.55
C VAL A 163 3.83 -16.04 12.17
N LEU A 164 4.04 -17.00 11.25
CA LEU A 164 3.45 -17.02 9.89
C LEU A 164 2.05 -17.62 9.85
#